data_AF-A0A9E7EA97-F1
#
_entry.id   AF-A0A9E7EA97-F1
#
_cell.length_a   1.000
_cell.length_b   1.000
_cell.length_c   1.000
_cell.angle_alpha   90.00
_cell.angle_beta   90.00
_cell.angle_gamma   90.00
#
_symmetry.space_group_name_H-M   'P 1'
#
loop_
_entity.id
_entity.type
_entity.pdbx_description
1 polymer ?
#
loop_
_entity_poly.entity_id
_entity_poly.type
_entity_poly.pdbx_seq_one_letter_code
_entity_poly.pdbx_strand_id
1 'polypeptide(L)'
;MFAISYGIGFATLTAALSHVFLFNGVYILKLWRQTASKPQDNYLDIHGRLMKANYEAVPQWWFHIILVVVTALAILTCEGFGKQLQLPYWGIFLAIAMAFVFTLPIGVILATANQAPGLNIITEMVTGYMMPGKPLANVVFKIYGYISITQALTFLSDFKLGLYMKIPPKAMFVAQVKSTFFNSLSLHCMSTTCT
;
A
#
# COMPACT_ATOMS: atom_id res chain seq x y z
N MET A 1 3.00 30.53 3.96
CA MET A 1 3.66 29.34 4.54
C MET A 1 3.07 28.04 3.97
N PHE A 2 1.76 27.81 4.06
CA PHE A 2 1.10 26.61 3.49
C PHE A 2 1.37 26.35 2.00
N ALA A 3 1.25 27.38 1.14
CA ALA A 3 1.50 27.23 -0.30
C ALA A 3 2.95 26.82 -0.63
N ILE A 4 3.93 27.29 0.16
CA ILE A 4 5.35 26.97 -0.03
C ILE A 4 5.62 25.52 0.40
N SER A 5 5.08 25.09 1.55
CA SER A 5 5.22 23.70 2.02
C SER A 5 4.56 22.69 1.06
N TYR A 6 3.38 23.01 0.52
CA TYR A 6 2.73 22.18 -0.49
C TYR A 6 3.51 22.18 -1.82
N GLY A 7 3.97 23.35 -2.29
CA GLY A 7 4.76 23.47 -3.50
C GLY A 7 6.07 22.67 -3.46
N ILE A 8 6.81 22.74 -2.34
CA ILE A 8 8.01 21.93 -2.11
C ILE A 8 7.67 20.44 -2.02
N GLY A 9 6.53 20.08 -1.40
CA GLY A 9 6.03 18.71 -1.36
C GLY A 9 5.76 18.14 -2.77
N PHE A 10 5.13 18.92 -3.65
CA PHE A 10 4.91 18.53 -5.04
C PHE A 10 6.20 18.39 -5.84
N ALA A 11 7.13 19.33 -5.66
CA ALA A 11 8.42 19.30 -6.36
C ALA A 11 9.25 18.08 -5.95
N THR A 12 9.34 17.79 -4.66
CA THR A 12 10.09 16.63 -4.15
C THR A 12 9.47 15.30 -4.59
N LEU A 13 8.14 15.20 -4.61
CA LEU A 13 7.44 14.02 -5.12
C LEU A 13 7.64 13.81 -6.62
N THR A 14 7.48 14.86 -7.42
CA THR A 14 7.65 14.79 -8.88
C THR A 14 9.10 14.47 -9.22
N ALA A 15 10.07 15.05 -8.51
CA ALA A 15 11.49 14.73 -8.65
C ALA A 15 11.79 13.27 -8.28
N ALA A 16 11.24 12.77 -7.17
CA ALA A 16 11.44 11.38 -6.74
C ALA A 16 10.79 10.39 -7.72
N LEU A 17 9.57 10.67 -8.19
CA LEU A 17 8.89 9.86 -9.21
C LEU A 17 9.65 9.87 -10.54
N SER A 18 10.11 11.04 -10.99
CA SER A 18 10.92 11.16 -12.21
C SER A 18 12.23 10.38 -12.08
N HIS A 19 12.90 10.46 -10.93
CA HIS A 19 14.11 9.71 -10.64
C HIS A 19 13.87 8.20 -10.69
N VAL A 20 12.80 7.70 -10.06
CA VAL A 20 12.45 6.28 -10.10
C VAL A 20 12.07 5.83 -11.52
N PHE A 21 11.25 6.61 -12.22
CA PHE A 21 10.79 6.26 -13.55
C PHE A 21 11.95 6.21 -14.56
N LEU A 22 12.88 7.16 -14.47
CA LEU A 22 13.95 7.35 -15.44
C LEU A 22 15.18 6.46 -15.16
N PHE A 23 15.56 6.26 -13.89
CA PHE A 23 16.70 5.39 -13.52
C PHE A 23 16.29 3.95 -13.19
N ASN A 24 15.20 3.76 -12.45
CA ASN A 24 14.77 2.43 -12.02
C ASN A 24 13.70 1.82 -12.94
N GLY A 25 13.10 2.58 -13.88
CA GLY A 25 12.07 2.06 -14.79
C GLY A 25 12.56 0.89 -15.66
N VAL A 26 13.79 0.98 -16.19
CA VAL A 26 14.41 -0.12 -16.95
C VAL A 26 14.68 -1.33 -16.05
N TYR A 27 15.09 -1.09 -14.80
CA TYR A 27 15.30 -2.16 -13.81
C TYR A 27 13.98 -2.84 -13.42
N ILE A 28 12.91 -2.08 -13.17
CA ILE A 28 11.57 -2.57 -12.83
C ILE A 28 10.97 -3.36 -14.00
N LEU A 29 11.09 -2.87 -15.24
CA LEU A 29 10.63 -3.60 -16.44
C LEU A 29 11.41 -4.89 -16.64
N LYS A 30 12.72 -4.88 -16.38
CA LYS A 30 13.56 -6.08 -16.43
C LYS A 30 13.18 -7.06 -15.34
N LEU A 31 12.91 -6.60 -14.11
CA LEU A 31 12.43 -7.41 -12.99
C LEU A 31 11.06 -8.01 -13.31
N TRP A 32 10.13 -7.22 -13.85
CA TRP A 32 8.79 -7.65 -14.22
C TRP A 32 8.81 -8.70 -15.34
N ARG A 33 9.63 -8.50 -16.38
CA ARG A 33 9.85 -9.49 -17.43
C ARG A 33 10.52 -10.76 -16.90
N GLN A 34 11.46 -10.65 -15.96
CA GLN A 34 12.12 -11.80 -15.34
C GLN A 34 11.16 -12.61 -14.47
N THR A 35 10.36 -11.94 -13.65
CA THR A 35 9.29 -12.56 -12.84
C THR A 35 8.22 -13.22 -13.71
N ALA A 36 7.90 -12.64 -14.87
CA ALA A 36 6.94 -13.20 -15.82
C ALA A 36 7.49 -14.38 -16.64
N SER A 37 8.80 -14.46 -16.89
CA SER A 37 9.37 -15.39 -17.88
C SER A 37 10.14 -16.58 -17.29
N LYS A 38 10.68 -16.50 -16.06
CA LYS A 38 11.41 -17.62 -15.43
C LYS A 38 11.17 -17.67 -13.92
N PRO A 39 10.92 -18.87 -13.33
CA PRO A 39 10.95 -19.03 -11.89
C PRO A 39 12.37 -18.71 -11.40
N GLN A 40 12.40 -17.81 -10.43
CA GLN A 40 13.53 -17.09 -9.90
C GLN A 40 14.56 -18.06 -9.28
N ASP A 41 15.58 -18.46 -10.03
CA ASP A 41 16.66 -19.34 -9.52
C ASP A 41 18.04 -18.66 -9.49
N ASN A 42 18.31 -17.68 -10.37
CA ASN A 42 19.63 -17.04 -10.48
C ASN A 42 19.77 -15.70 -9.72
N TYR A 43 18.70 -15.17 -9.13
CA TYR A 43 18.70 -13.89 -8.40
C TYR A 43 18.24 -14.02 -6.94
N LEU A 44 18.01 -15.24 -6.45
CA LEU A 44 17.74 -15.45 -5.03
C LEU A 44 19.08 -15.50 -4.30
N ASP A 45 19.24 -14.55 -3.37
CA ASP A 45 20.31 -14.60 -2.37
C ASP A 45 20.30 -15.96 -1.66
N ILE A 46 21.43 -16.38 -1.07
CA ILE A 46 21.60 -17.70 -0.42
C ILE A 46 20.46 -17.99 0.57
N HIS A 47 19.96 -16.94 1.24
CA HIS A 47 18.80 -16.97 2.14
C HIS A 47 17.49 -17.30 1.41
N GLY A 48 17.22 -16.67 0.27
CA GLY A 48 16.02 -16.91 -0.53
C GLY A 48 16.03 -18.31 -1.17
N ARG A 49 17.21 -18.81 -1.56
CA ARG A 49 17.36 -20.18 -2.10
C ARG A 49 17.15 -21.24 -1.03
N LEU A 50 17.70 -21.06 0.18
CA LEU A 50 17.42 -21.95 1.33
C LEU A 50 15.96 -21.88 1.76
N MET A 51 15.34 -20.70 1.76
CA MET A 51 13.92 -20.57 2.12
C MET A 51 13.01 -21.25 1.10
N LYS A 52 13.23 -21.06 -0.21
CA LYS A 52 12.45 -21.71 -1.27
C LYS A 52 12.57 -23.24 -1.25
N ALA A 53 13.72 -23.76 -0.82
CA ALA A 53 13.95 -25.20 -0.68
C ALA A 53 13.22 -25.82 0.52
N ASN A 54 13.09 -25.08 1.64
CA ASN A 54 12.50 -25.60 2.88
C ASN A 54 11.07 -25.11 3.17
N TYR A 55 10.60 -24.06 2.51
CA TYR A 55 9.32 -23.43 2.79
C TYR A 55 8.53 -23.14 1.51
N GLU A 56 7.29 -23.62 1.49
CA GLU A 56 6.35 -23.37 0.42
C GLU A 56 5.94 -21.88 0.41
N ALA A 57 6.08 -21.24 -0.75
CA ALA A 57 5.71 -19.83 -0.93
C ALA A 57 4.23 -19.60 -0.57
N VAL A 58 3.90 -18.38 -0.09
CA VAL A 58 2.50 -18.04 0.18
C VAL A 58 1.76 -18.06 -1.16
N PRO A 59 0.68 -18.85 -1.27
CA PRO A 59 -0.08 -18.90 -2.51
C PRO A 59 -0.64 -17.52 -2.87
N GLN A 60 -0.46 -17.10 -4.12
CA GLN A 60 -0.93 -15.79 -4.61
C GLN A 60 -2.45 -15.61 -4.45
N TRP A 61 -3.23 -16.70 -4.42
CA TRP A 61 -4.68 -16.62 -4.23
C TRP A 61 -5.10 -16.06 -2.86
N TRP A 62 -4.27 -16.19 -1.80
CA TRP A 62 -4.58 -15.59 -0.48
C TRP A 62 -4.62 -14.07 -0.57
N PHE A 63 -3.71 -13.49 -1.35
CA PHE A 63 -3.64 -12.05 -1.61
C PHE A 63 -4.84 -11.57 -2.44
N HIS A 64 -5.21 -12.31 -3.48
CA HIS A 64 -6.37 -11.97 -4.31
C HIS A 64 -7.68 -12.03 -3.52
N ILE A 65 -7.86 -13.05 -2.67
CA ILE A 65 -9.06 -13.14 -1.82
C ILE A 65 -9.14 -11.94 -0.89
N ILE A 66 -8.06 -11.58 -0.19
CA ILE A 66 -8.08 -10.44 0.73
C ILE A 66 -8.31 -9.13 -0.02
N LEU A 67 -7.72 -8.95 -1.21
CA LEU A 67 -7.96 -7.77 -2.03
C LEU A 67 -9.44 -7.66 -2.43
N VAL A 68 -10.07 -8.76 -2.85
CA VAL A 68 -11.49 -8.79 -3.21
C VAL A 68 -12.37 -8.52 -2.00
N VAL A 69 -12.10 -9.16 -0.85
CA VAL A 69 -12.86 -8.98 0.39
C VAL A 69 -12.77 -7.53 0.88
N VAL A 70 -11.57 -6.95 0.94
CA VAL A 70 -11.37 -5.56 1.39
C VAL A 70 -12.01 -4.56 0.43
N THR A 71 -11.95 -4.81 -0.88
CA THR A 71 -12.63 -3.96 -1.88
C THR A 71 -14.15 -4.03 -1.74
N ALA A 72 -14.71 -5.23 -1.54
CA ALA A 72 -16.14 -5.41 -1.30
C ALA A 72 -16.58 -4.70 -0.01
N LEU A 73 -15.82 -4.83 1.07
CA LEU A 73 -16.08 -4.12 2.33
C LEU A 73 -16.01 -2.60 2.14
N ALA A 74 -15.05 -2.08 1.35
CA ALA A 74 -14.95 -0.65 1.06
C ALA A 74 -16.16 -0.10 0.29
N ILE A 75 -16.71 -0.89 -0.65
CA ILE A 75 -17.93 -0.53 -1.37
C ILE A 75 -19.14 -0.57 -0.41
N LEU A 76 -19.24 -1.61 0.41
CA LEU A 76 -20.31 -1.75 1.41
C LEU A 76 -20.29 -0.62 2.45
N THR A 77 -19.12 -0.17 2.91
CA THR A 77 -19.04 0.93 3.87
C THR A 77 -19.44 2.27 3.24
N CYS A 78 -19.14 2.48 1.96
CA CYS A 78 -19.52 3.71 1.26
C CYS A 78 -21.02 3.78 0.92
N GLU A 79 -21.65 2.66 0.55
CA GLU A 79 -23.09 2.62 0.21
C GLU A 79 -23.98 2.32 1.43
N GLY A 80 -23.53 1.51 2.39
CA GLY A 80 -24.32 1.02 3.51
C GLY A 80 -24.57 2.03 4.64
N PHE A 81 -23.64 2.99 4.85
CA PHE A 81 -23.78 4.04 5.87
C PHE A 81 -24.54 5.27 5.35
N GLY A 82 -25.61 5.09 4.57
CA GLY A 82 -26.52 6.17 4.17
C GLY A 82 -25.85 7.37 3.48
N LYS A 83 -24.85 7.13 2.62
CA LYS A 83 -24.04 8.16 1.92
C LYS A 83 -23.31 9.15 2.83
N GLN A 84 -23.12 8.84 4.12
CA GLN A 84 -22.42 9.71 5.05
C GLN A 84 -20.98 9.99 4.61
N LEU A 85 -20.28 9.02 4.00
CA LEU A 85 -18.90 9.19 3.54
C LEU A 85 -18.76 10.16 2.35
N GLN A 86 -19.87 10.56 1.71
CA GLN A 86 -19.95 11.48 0.57
C GLN A 86 -19.07 11.13 -0.64
N LEU A 87 -18.38 9.98 -0.64
CA LEU A 87 -17.51 9.50 -1.71
C LEU A 87 -18.31 8.55 -2.62
N PRO A 88 -18.38 8.79 -3.95
CA PRO A 88 -19.05 7.89 -4.88
C PRO A 88 -18.24 6.60 -5.09
N TYR A 89 -18.90 5.51 -5.49
CA TYR A 89 -18.26 4.22 -5.77
C TYR A 89 -17.08 4.31 -6.76
N TRP A 90 -17.17 5.17 -7.78
CA TRP A 90 -16.08 5.45 -8.72
C TRP A 90 -14.81 5.99 -8.03
N GLY A 91 -14.95 6.75 -6.94
CA GLY A 91 -13.83 7.30 -6.19
C GLY A 91 -12.99 6.22 -5.49
N ILE A 92 -13.63 5.11 -5.08
CA ILE A 92 -12.94 3.97 -4.47
C ILE A 92 -12.07 3.26 -5.52
N PHE A 93 -12.60 3.02 -6.72
CA PHE A 93 -11.83 2.42 -7.81
C PHE A 93 -10.65 3.30 -8.21
N LEU A 94 -10.83 4.62 -8.26
CA LEU A 94 -9.74 5.56 -8.52
C LEU A 94 -8.67 5.50 -7.41
N ALA A 95 -9.07 5.46 -6.14
CA ALA A 95 -8.15 5.34 -5.02
C ALA A 95 -7.33 4.04 -5.08
N ILE A 96 -7.97 2.91 -5.39
CA ILE A 96 -7.30 1.61 -5.55
C ILE A 96 -6.35 1.64 -6.75
N ALA A 97 -6.77 2.19 -7.89
CA ALA A 97 -5.93 2.31 -9.08
C ALA A 97 -4.69 3.18 -8.81
N MET A 98 -4.88 4.33 -8.17
CA MET A 98 -3.79 5.20 -7.72
C MET A 98 -2.86 4.45 -6.76
N ALA A 99 -3.41 3.78 -5.75
CA ALA A 99 -2.62 3.02 -4.79
C ALA A 99 -1.76 1.97 -5.50
N PHE A 100 -2.32 1.23 -6.46
CA PHE A 100 -1.59 0.22 -7.22
C PHE A 100 -0.43 0.81 -8.04
N VAL A 101 -0.67 1.92 -8.76
CA VAL A 101 0.35 2.61 -9.57
C VAL A 101 1.46 3.18 -8.69
N PHE A 102 1.11 3.79 -7.57
CA PHE A 102 2.06 4.47 -6.68
C PHE A 102 2.78 3.54 -5.70
N THR A 103 2.23 2.36 -5.40
CA THR A 103 2.88 1.39 -4.48
C THR A 103 4.27 0.97 -4.96
N LEU A 104 4.41 0.67 -6.24
CA LEU A 104 5.69 0.25 -6.83
C LEU A 104 6.80 1.32 -6.69
N PRO A 105 6.64 2.55 -7.21
CA PRO A 105 7.70 3.54 -7.14
C PRO A 105 8.01 3.98 -5.70
N ILE A 106 7.00 4.10 -4.84
CA ILE A 106 7.22 4.45 -3.43
C ILE A 106 7.97 3.34 -2.71
N GLY A 107 7.64 2.08 -2.98
CA GLY A 107 8.36 0.95 -2.39
C GLY A 107 9.84 0.92 -2.78
N VAL A 108 10.16 1.28 -4.02
CA VAL A 108 11.55 1.40 -4.47
C VAL A 108 12.27 2.55 -3.75
N ILE A 109 11.65 3.74 -3.64
CA ILE A 109 12.24 4.88 -2.94
C ILE A 109 12.48 4.55 -1.46
N LEU A 110 11.49 3.94 -0.82
CA LEU A 110 11.61 3.54 0.58
C LEU A 110 12.75 2.52 0.75
N ALA A 111 12.90 1.57 -0.17
CA ALA A 111 13.97 0.60 -0.12
C ALA A 111 15.37 1.19 -0.36
N THR A 112 15.51 2.21 -1.22
CA THR A 112 16.82 2.78 -1.57
C THR A 112 17.22 3.98 -0.72
N ALA A 113 16.27 4.86 -0.42
CA ALA A 113 16.51 6.13 0.27
C ALA A 113 16.05 6.11 1.73
N ASN A 114 15.29 5.09 2.15
CA ASN A 114 14.66 5.02 3.47
C ASN A 114 13.85 6.30 3.81
N GLN A 115 13.29 6.93 2.79
CA GLN A 115 12.43 8.11 2.89
C GLN A 115 11.05 7.74 2.36
N ALA A 116 10.01 8.02 3.15
CA ALA A 116 8.63 7.87 2.73
C ALA A 116 8.14 9.25 2.22
N PRO A 117 7.97 9.43 0.89
CA PRO A 117 7.50 10.69 0.37
C PRO A 117 6.07 10.97 0.86
N GLY A 118 5.77 12.22 1.23
CA GLY A 118 4.47 12.62 1.78
C GLY A 118 3.36 12.64 0.73
N LEU A 119 2.91 11.46 0.27
CA LEU A 119 1.86 11.32 -0.75
C LEU A 119 0.50 11.87 -0.33
N ASN A 120 0.29 12.08 0.97
CA ASN A 120 -0.89 12.73 1.53
C ASN A 120 -1.26 13.99 0.76
N ILE A 121 -0.25 14.77 0.34
CA ILE A 121 -0.42 16.04 -0.37
C ILE A 121 -1.08 15.84 -1.74
N ILE A 122 -0.69 14.80 -2.49
CA ILE A 122 -1.27 14.51 -3.82
C ILE A 122 -2.67 13.94 -3.68
N THR A 123 -2.88 13.01 -2.75
CA THR A 123 -4.21 12.41 -2.53
C THR A 123 -5.23 13.45 -2.06
N GLU A 124 -4.80 14.40 -1.22
CA GLU A 124 -5.64 15.49 -0.75
C GLU A 124 -5.91 16.51 -1.87
N MET A 125 -4.93 16.79 -2.74
CA MET A 125 -5.15 17.63 -3.91
C MET A 125 -6.11 17.00 -4.93
N VAL A 126 -5.92 15.72 -5.28
CA VAL A 126 -6.77 15.00 -6.24
C VAL A 126 -8.21 14.97 -5.73
N THR A 127 -8.41 14.65 -4.45
CA THR A 127 -9.77 14.65 -3.87
C THR A 127 -10.35 16.04 -3.74
N GLY A 128 -9.51 17.04 -3.42
CA GLY A 128 -9.91 18.44 -3.34
C GLY A 128 -10.39 19.01 -4.68
N TYR A 129 -9.78 18.60 -5.80
CA TYR A 129 -10.26 18.95 -7.14
C TYR A 129 -11.54 18.20 -7.54
N MET A 130 -11.66 16.92 -7.18
CA MET A 130 -12.82 16.11 -7.54
C MET A 130 -14.09 16.47 -6.75
N MET A 131 -13.94 16.76 -5.45
CA MET A 131 -15.07 16.96 -4.53
C MET A 131 -14.80 18.12 -3.57
N PRO A 132 -14.90 19.38 -4.05
CA PRO A 132 -14.66 20.54 -3.21
C PRO A 132 -15.67 20.62 -2.06
N GLY A 133 -15.20 21.01 -0.87
CA GLY A 133 -16.04 21.23 0.31
C GLY A 133 -16.49 19.99 1.07
N LYS A 134 -15.98 18.80 0.73
CA LYS A 134 -16.34 17.51 1.36
C LYS A 134 -15.17 16.90 2.13
N PRO A 135 -14.94 17.31 3.40
CA PRO A 135 -13.79 16.86 4.18
C PRO A 135 -13.80 15.36 4.47
N LEU A 136 -14.99 14.77 4.64
CA LEU A 136 -15.11 13.34 4.94
C LEU A 136 -14.71 12.48 3.73
N ALA A 137 -15.09 12.87 2.51
CA ALA A 137 -14.65 12.21 1.29
C ALA A 137 -13.12 12.26 1.13
N ASN A 138 -12.50 13.38 1.50
CA ASN A 138 -11.04 13.54 1.48
C ASN A 138 -10.32 12.57 2.44
N VAL A 139 -10.81 12.45 3.67
CA VAL A 139 -10.23 11.51 4.66
C VAL A 139 -10.38 10.06 4.19
N VAL A 140 -11.55 9.69 3.67
CA VAL A 140 -11.81 8.34 3.15
C VAL A 140 -10.92 8.01 1.96
N PHE A 141 -10.79 8.93 1.00
CA PHE A 141 -9.91 8.75 -0.15
C PHE A 141 -8.44 8.63 0.27
N LYS A 142 -8.00 9.41 1.26
CA LYS A 142 -6.63 9.29 1.83
C LYS A 142 -6.40 7.93 2.49
N ILE A 143 -7.37 7.40 3.22
CA ILE A 143 -7.24 6.08 3.86
C ILE A 143 -7.05 5.00 2.78
N TYR A 144 -7.92 4.97 1.77
CA TYR A 144 -7.82 3.97 0.69
C TYR A 144 -6.61 4.19 -0.24
N GLY A 145 -6.26 5.44 -0.52
CA GLY A 145 -5.19 5.78 -1.47
C GLY A 145 -3.78 5.82 -0.88
N TYR A 146 -3.60 6.22 0.38
CA TYR A 146 -2.28 6.39 1.00
C TYR A 146 -2.02 5.42 2.15
N ILE A 147 -2.93 5.33 3.12
CA ILE A 147 -2.70 4.47 4.31
C ILE A 147 -2.58 2.99 3.88
N SER A 148 -3.36 2.58 2.88
CA SER A 148 -3.26 1.24 2.29
C SER A 148 -1.88 0.96 1.68
N ILE A 149 -1.24 1.95 1.05
CA ILE A 149 0.13 1.82 0.54
C ILE A 149 1.11 1.65 1.70
N THR A 150 1.01 2.50 2.73
CA THR A 150 1.91 2.40 3.89
C THR A 150 1.79 1.04 4.57
N GLN A 151 0.57 0.52 4.70
CA GLN A 151 0.34 -0.81 5.25
C GLN A 151 0.98 -1.91 4.38
N ALA A 152 0.85 -1.81 3.05
CA ALA A 152 1.48 -2.74 2.13
C ALA A 152 3.02 -2.70 2.24
N LEU A 153 3.63 -1.52 2.35
CA LEU A 153 5.09 -1.38 2.48
C LEU A 153 5.61 -1.94 3.80
N THR A 154 4.91 -1.71 4.91
CA THR A 154 5.25 -2.33 6.20
C THR A 154 5.12 -3.85 6.11
N PHE A 155 4.03 -4.35 5.52
CA PHE A 155 3.83 -5.78 5.26
C PHE A 155 5.00 -6.38 4.48
N LEU A 156 5.42 -5.75 3.37
CA LEU A 156 6.58 -6.18 2.58
C LEU A 156 7.89 -6.15 3.39
N SER A 157 8.09 -5.13 4.22
CA SER A 157 9.28 -5.01 5.08
C SER A 157 9.35 -6.14 6.09
N ASP A 158 8.21 -6.52 6.68
CA ASP A 158 8.11 -7.65 7.59
C ASP A 158 8.43 -8.98 6.88
N PHE A 159 7.98 -9.18 5.64
CA PHE A 159 8.37 -10.37 4.85
C PHE A 159 9.89 -10.44 4.67
N LYS A 160 10.53 -9.30 4.38
CA LYS A 160 11.98 -9.24 4.23
C LYS A 160 12.70 -9.57 5.54
N LEU A 161 12.22 -9.04 6.67
CA LEU A 161 12.76 -9.38 7.98
C LEU A 161 12.56 -10.86 8.33
N GLY A 162 11.39 -11.41 8.02
CA GLY A 162 11.07 -12.83 8.17
C GLY A 162 11.98 -13.76 7.37
N LEU A 163 12.30 -13.36 6.15
CA LEU A 163 13.29 -14.01 5.29
C LEU A 163 14.66 -14.11 5.97
N TYR A 164 15.10 -13.04 6.65
CA TYR A 164 16.35 -13.05 7.40
C TYR A 164 16.28 -13.89 8.69
N MET A 165 15.13 -13.90 9.38
CA MET A 165 14.92 -14.67 10.62
C MET A 165 14.51 -16.13 10.39
N LYS A 166 14.42 -16.59 9.14
CA LYS A 166 13.98 -17.95 8.76
C LYS A 166 12.57 -18.33 9.23
N ILE A 167 11.68 -17.35 9.38
CA ILE A 167 10.28 -17.58 9.79
C ILE A 167 9.45 -17.99 8.57
N PRO A 168 8.59 -19.03 8.66
CA PRO A 168 7.74 -19.43 7.55
C PRO A 168 6.81 -18.28 7.11
N PRO A 169 6.76 -17.94 5.81
CA PRO A 169 6.03 -16.77 5.32
C PRO A 169 4.51 -16.91 5.48
N LYS A 170 3.97 -18.15 5.49
CA LYS A 170 2.55 -18.41 5.79
C LYS A 170 2.18 -18.01 7.22
N ALA A 171 3.07 -18.24 8.19
CA ALA A 171 2.82 -17.86 9.58
C ALA A 171 2.84 -16.33 9.75
N MET A 172 3.75 -15.65 9.05
CA MET A 172 3.80 -14.17 9.07
C MET A 172 2.53 -13.56 8.48
N PHE A 173 2.04 -14.10 7.37
CA PHE A 173 0.78 -13.66 6.77
C PHE A 173 -0.38 -13.73 7.77
N VAL A 174 -0.56 -14.89 8.41
CA VAL A 174 -1.64 -15.10 9.39
C VAL A 174 -1.45 -14.20 10.61
N ALA A 175 -0.21 -14.01 11.08
CA ALA A 175 0.09 -13.13 12.19
C ALA A 175 -0.25 -11.67 11.88
N GLN A 176 0.07 -11.19 10.67
CA GLN A 176 -0.25 -9.83 10.24
C GLN A 176 -1.76 -9.63 10.09
N VAL A 177 -2.47 -10.57 9.48
CA VAL A 177 -3.94 -10.51 9.37
C VAL A 177 -4.58 -10.46 10.77
N LYS A 178 -4.16 -11.33 11.69
CA LYS A 178 -4.63 -11.30 13.08
C LYS A 178 -4.32 -9.97 13.77
N SER A 179 -3.11 -9.43 13.57
CA SER A 179 -2.71 -8.13 14.12
C SER A 179 -3.64 -7.02 13.64
N THR A 180 -4.01 -7.00 12.36
CA THR A 180 -4.98 -6.03 11.83
C THR A 180 -6.33 -6.13 12.53
N PHE A 181 -6.85 -7.34 12.75
CA PHE A 181 -8.11 -7.54 13.48
C PHE A 181 -8.03 -7.06 14.94
N PHE A 182 -6.95 -7.39 15.66
CA PHE A 182 -6.75 -6.93 17.04
C PHE A 182 -6.63 -5.40 17.13
N ASN A 183 -5.91 -4.79 16.18
CA ASN A 183 -5.79 -3.34 16.12
C ASN A 183 -7.15 -2.66 15.89
N SER A 184 -7.97 -3.18 14.96
CA SER A 184 -9.32 -2.68 14.72
C SER A 184 -10.23 -2.81 15.93
N LEU A 185 -10.16 -3.93 16.66
CA LEU A 185 -10.94 -4.14 17.88
C LEU A 185 -10.52 -3.18 19.00
N SER A 186 -9.21 -2.98 19.17
CA SER A 186 -8.66 -2.05 20.17
C SER A 186 -9.11 -0.61 19.89
N LEU A 187 -9.05 -0.17 18.63
CA LEU A 187 -9.55 1.13 18.21
C LEU A 187 -11.04 1.31 18.51
N HIS A 188 -11.86 0.29 18.26
CA HIS A 188 -13.28 0.33 18.59
C HIS A 188 -13.52 0.46 20.11
N CYS A 189 -12.82 -0.35 20.91
CA CYS A 189 -12.91 -0.29 22.38
C CYS A 189 -12.49 1.08 22.92
N MET A 190 -11.43 1.68 22.37
CA MET A 190 -10.98 3.01 22.77
C MET A 190 -12.01 4.08 22.39
N SER A 191 -12.64 3.96 21.22
CA SER A 191 -13.69 4.89 20.80
C SER A 191 -14.93 4.85 21.69
N THR A 192 -15.30 3.67 22.23
CA THR A 192 -16.44 3.52 23.16
C THR A 192 -16.12 3.90 24.59
N THR A 193 -14.84 3.96 24.97
CA THR A 193 -14.41 4.38 26.33
C THR A 193 -14.24 5.90 26.44
N CYS A 194 -14.07 6.59 25.30
CA CYS A 194 -13.93 8.05 25.23
C CYS A 194 -15.25 8.81 24.96
N THR A 195 -16.39 8.12 24.92
CA THR A 195 -17.74 8.70 24.84
C THR A 195 -18.47 8.50 26.16
#